data_AF-A0A6G0WJF8-F1
#
_entry.id   AF-A0A6G0WJF8-F1
#
_cell.length_a   1.000
_cell.length_b   1.000
_cell.length_c   1.000
_cell.angle_alpha   90.00
_cell.angle_beta   90.00
_cell.angle_gamma   90.00
#
_symmetry.space_group_name_H-M   'P 1'
#
loop_
_entity.id
_entity.type
_entity.pdbx_description
1 polymer ?
#
loop_
_entity_poly.entity_id
_entity_poly.type
_entity_poly.pdbx_seq_one_letter_code
_entity_poly.pdbx_strand_id
1 'polypeptide(L)'
;MCCSVRFRLISTLYVLPSPSTKNLIACETTRDRASRVGSRRKQTTKIIALLSAQREIKARAASTAVDNEKEIHQQLKMKELVILDIAKKCNETNNRLKEFSALYDIVKNERNKYVNLIQASSQALAEMKEKIKILHNEVEVLRNESVAKDKALTKERLAHQTAQCSRDSLRLDTNKCHELYRVKQEQVEQQIVQIDKLNSIINATEKEMLRLKKKYELAVDARNATGVQLIDRNDELCILYEKSNIHAKTLTEGELAIQEKDQQRRSLQIKLLDVERQIEITRKQVPKVPEYATKVLEIQNVLKQERVVTDMMCRDLETPKNGDRWRALGGDDPDEDQLSAKLALLDERYNLKKEQLLEKELVLEEVTNLSDKLRAQASDGRRDTLQLAKKVNTFQVKIKDTTRKMMATVSELSMFQATAMKLQQEKHDRQLEFEEAVWNFENGNAPNAKCEQEWYRREAQRIAQDGRPMSSNQVPFSSQITRTTAEPRPNAYIPDELGIPKPYGYAAPFKPTVAGSTMRHIQPPQRRDIEI
;
A
#
# COMPACT_ATOMS: atom_id res chain seq x y z
N MET A 1 -124.29 -1.15 -68.23
CA MET A 1 -125.39 -0.16 -68.26
C MET A 1 -124.99 0.91 -69.27
N CYS A 2 -125.72 1.06 -70.38
CA CYS A 2 -126.86 1.98 -70.56
C CYS A 2 -126.39 3.43 -70.85
N CYS A 3 -126.99 4.22 -71.77
CA CYS A 3 -128.11 3.95 -72.67
C CYS A 3 -128.22 5.04 -73.77
N SER A 4 -129.08 4.78 -74.79
CA SER A 4 -129.95 5.78 -75.45
C SER A 4 -129.35 6.90 -76.32
N VAL A 5 -130.02 7.54 -77.30
CA VAL A 5 -131.27 7.34 -78.11
C VAL A 5 -131.13 8.36 -79.28
N ARG A 6 -131.16 7.99 -80.57
CA ARG A 6 -132.30 7.71 -81.48
C ARG A 6 -133.22 8.92 -81.80
N PHE A 7 -133.33 9.30 -83.09
CA PHE A 7 -134.46 9.92 -83.85
C PHE A 7 -133.85 10.37 -85.22
N ARG A 8 -134.23 9.98 -86.44
CA ARG A 8 -135.40 9.36 -87.12
C ARG A 8 -136.56 10.31 -87.45
N LEU A 9 -136.75 10.62 -88.74
CA LEU A 9 -137.98 10.92 -89.53
C LEU A 9 -137.49 11.52 -90.87
N ILE A 10 -137.73 10.99 -92.08
CA ILE A 10 -139.00 10.69 -92.78
C ILE A 10 -139.77 11.97 -93.15
N SER A 11 -139.88 12.28 -94.45
CA SER A 11 -141.19 12.41 -95.12
C SER A 11 -141.08 12.67 -96.63
N THR A 12 -141.73 11.76 -97.33
CA THR A 12 -141.97 11.61 -98.76
C THR A 12 -143.19 12.46 -99.23
N LEU A 13 -143.42 12.50 -100.55
CA LEU A 13 -144.72 12.63 -101.25
C LEU A 13 -145.31 14.03 -101.64
N TYR A 14 -145.59 14.14 -102.94
CA TYR A 14 -146.86 14.52 -103.60
C TYR A 14 -147.12 15.91 -104.24
N VAL A 15 -147.19 15.88 -105.59
CA VAL A 15 -148.37 16.13 -106.46
C VAL A 15 -149.09 17.50 -106.44
N LEU A 16 -149.12 18.08 -107.65
CA LEU A 16 -150.11 18.95 -108.33
C LEU A 16 -151.49 19.20 -107.66
N PRO A 17 -152.13 20.38 -107.91
CA PRO A 17 -153.15 20.41 -108.97
C PRO A 17 -153.26 21.69 -109.82
N SER A 18 -154.05 21.58 -110.90
CA SER A 18 -154.54 22.66 -111.80
C SER A 18 -155.66 23.51 -111.12
N PRO A 19 -156.24 24.60 -111.71
CA PRO A 19 -156.82 24.75 -113.07
C PRO A 19 -156.29 26.04 -113.81
N SER A 20 -156.82 26.64 -114.89
CA SER A 20 -158.16 26.59 -115.51
C SER A 20 -158.24 26.88 -117.03
N THR A 21 -159.33 26.35 -117.60
CA THR A 21 -160.15 26.70 -118.79
C THR A 21 -160.45 28.20 -119.05
N LYS A 22 -160.92 28.69 -120.22
CA LYS A 22 -161.21 28.16 -121.58
C LYS A 22 -161.49 29.36 -122.53
N ASN A 23 -161.15 29.21 -123.82
CA ASN A 23 -162.04 29.25 -125.01
C ASN A 23 -163.42 29.97 -124.88
N LEU A 24 -163.98 30.71 -125.86
CA LEU A 24 -163.71 30.82 -127.31
C LEU A 24 -164.56 31.95 -127.97
N ILE A 25 -164.50 32.04 -129.31
CA ILE A 25 -165.56 32.38 -130.31
C ILE A 25 -165.42 33.69 -131.10
N ALA A 26 -165.61 33.49 -132.40
CA ALA A 26 -165.53 34.44 -133.52
C ALA A 26 -166.80 35.28 -133.68
N CYS A 27 -166.82 36.12 -134.73
CA CYS A 27 -167.98 36.88 -135.16
C CYS A 27 -168.15 36.76 -136.67
N GLU A 28 -169.37 36.45 -137.13
CA GLU A 28 -169.76 36.51 -138.53
C GLU A 28 -170.62 37.75 -138.82
N THR A 29 -170.51 38.19 -140.07
CA THR A 29 -171.41 39.00 -140.92
C THR A 29 -172.58 39.78 -140.28
N THR A 30 -172.69 41.07 -140.62
CA THR A 30 -173.94 41.84 -140.54
C THR A 30 -174.23 42.59 -141.85
N ARG A 31 -175.51 42.78 -142.16
CA ARG A 31 -176.01 43.45 -143.37
C ARG A 31 -176.85 44.66 -142.99
N ASP A 32 -176.55 45.78 -143.63
CA ASP A 32 -177.34 47.02 -143.80
C ASP A 32 -177.72 47.95 -142.62
N ARG A 33 -177.35 49.22 -142.86
CA ARG A 33 -178.08 50.49 -142.65
C ARG A 33 -178.37 51.06 -141.23
N ALA A 34 -177.53 52.04 -140.90
CA ALA A 34 -177.85 53.38 -140.35
C ALA A 34 -178.07 53.64 -138.84
N SER A 35 -177.30 54.65 -138.37
CA SER A 35 -177.46 55.45 -137.14
C SER A 35 -177.25 54.79 -135.77
N ARG A 36 -176.00 54.86 -135.25
CA ARG A 36 -175.59 55.09 -133.83
C ARG A 36 -174.09 54.76 -133.65
N VAL A 37 -173.19 55.74 -133.81
CA VAL A 37 -171.74 55.59 -133.54
C VAL A 37 -171.24 56.78 -132.71
N GLY A 38 -170.60 56.52 -131.57
CA GLY A 38 -169.99 57.59 -130.75
C GLY A 38 -169.38 57.16 -129.40
N SER A 39 -170.12 56.42 -128.56
CA SER A 39 -169.81 56.37 -127.12
C SER A 39 -168.85 55.26 -126.63
N ARG A 40 -168.61 54.18 -127.40
CA ARG A 40 -167.91 52.97 -126.91
C ARG A 40 -166.37 53.02 -126.82
N ARG A 41 -165.69 54.08 -127.29
CA ARG A 41 -164.22 54.08 -127.49
C ARG A 41 -163.37 54.48 -126.27
N LYS A 42 -163.97 54.95 -125.17
CA LYS A 42 -163.23 55.51 -124.00
C LYS A 42 -162.96 54.53 -122.84
N GLN A 43 -163.54 53.32 -122.86
CA GLN A 43 -163.55 52.45 -121.67
C GLN A 43 -162.47 51.34 -121.69
N THR A 44 -162.05 50.88 -122.86
CA THR A 44 -161.03 49.82 -123.02
C THR A 44 -159.60 50.28 -122.67
N THR A 45 -159.27 51.56 -122.87
CA THR A 45 -157.92 52.09 -122.66
C THR A 45 -157.45 52.07 -121.20
N LYS A 46 -158.38 52.16 -120.23
CA LYS A 46 -158.04 52.21 -118.79
C LYS A 46 -157.56 50.87 -118.22
N ILE A 47 -158.01 49.75 -118.78
CA ILE A 47 -157.70 48.41 -118.23
C ILE A 47 -156.26 48.00 -118.54
N ILE A 48 -155.74 48.37 -119.71
CA ILE A 48 -154.39 47.99 -120.17
C ILE A 48 -153.29 48.62 -119.28
N ALA A 49 -153.47 49.87 -118.86
CA ALA A 49 -152.50 50.59 -118.02
C ALA A 49 -152.33 49.98 -116.62
N LEU A 50 -153.38 49.38 -116.06
CA LEU A 50 -153.35 48.80 -114.71
C LEU A 50 -152.57 47.48 -114.68
N LEU A 51 -152.68 46.67 -115.74
CA LEU A 51 -151.96 45.40 -115.88
C LEU A 51 -150.46 45.59 -116.15
N SER A 52 -150.03 46.66 -116.84
CA SER A 52 -148.59 46.92 -117.03
C SER A 52 -147.91 47.31 -115.71
N ALA A 53 -148.54 48.17 -114.90
CA ALA A 53 -148.05 48.54 -113.59
C ALA A 53 -147.88 47.32 -112.65
N GLN A 54 -148.84 46.39 -112.67
CA GLN A 54 -148.76 45.17 -111.86
C GLN A 54 -147.62 44.24 -112.30
N ARG A 55 -147.30 44.19 -113.60
CA ARG A 55 -146.14 43.44 -114.12
C ARG A 55 -144.82 44.05 -113.65
N GLU A 56 -144.73 45.38 -113.64
CA GLU A 56 -143.52 46.10 -113.22
C GLU A 56 -143.23 45.92 -111.72
N ILE A 57 -144.27 45.98 -110.86
CA ILE A 57 -144.15 45.73 -109.42
C ILE A 57 -143.62 44.32 -109.14
N LYS A 58 -144.15 43.29 -109.83
CA LYS A 58 -143.67 41.91 -109.67
C LYS A 58 -142.23 41.70 -110.19
N ALA A 59 -141.85 42.39 -111.26
CA ALA A 59 -140.47 42.34 -111.76
C ALA A 59 -139.46 42.95 -110.75
N ARG A 60 -139.81 44.09 -110.14
CA ARG A 60 -138.97 44.70 -109.08
C ARG A 60 -138.85 43.78 -107.86
N ALA A 61 -139.96 43.22 -107.38
CA ALA A 61 -139.95 42.30 -106.23
C ALA A 61 -139.08 41.05 -106.47
N ALA A 62 -139.07 40.51 -107.69
CA ALA A 62 -138.19 39.40 -108.05
C ALA A 62 -136.71 39.79 -108.04
N SER A 63 -136.34 40.99 -108.51
CA SER A 63 -134.96 41.49 -108.43
C SER A 63 -134.52 41.63 -106.97
N THR A 64 -135.34 42.26 -106.11
CA THR A 64 -135.01 42.44 -104.69
C THR A 64 -134.80 41.10 -103.97
N ALA A 65 -135.58 40.07 -104.31
CA ALA A 65 -135.40 38.73 -103.74
C ALA A 65 -134.04 38.09 -104.15
N VAL A 66 -133.65 38.23 -105.42
CA VAL A 66 -132.36 37.73 -105.93
C VAL A 66 -131.17 38.50 -105.34
N ASP A 67 -131.30 39.80 -105.13
CA ASP A 67 -130.22 40.59 -104.53
C ASP A 67 -130.08 40.31 -103.01
N ASN A 68 -131.20 40.11 -102.30
CA ASN A 68 -131.18 39.61 -100.91
C ASN A 68 -130.54 38.20 -100.79
N GLU A 69 -130.80 37.30 -101.75
CA GLU A 69 -130.17 35.97 -101.77
C GLU A 69 -128.64 36.09 -101.89
N LYS A 70 -128.16 36.93 -102.80
CA LYS A 70 -126.71 37.20 -102.96
C LYS A 70 -126.11 37.78 -101.68
N GLU A 71 -126.79 38.71 -101.02
CA GLU A 71 -126.31 39.30 -99.77
C GLU A 71 -126.22 38.25 -98.65
N ILE A 72 -127.27 37.44 -98.45
CA ILE A 72 -127.27 36.34 -97.47
C ILE A 72 -126.14 35.34 -97.77
N HIS A 73 -125.92 35.00 -99.04
CA HIS A 73 -124.86 34.09 -99.45
C HIS A 73 -123.44 34.68 -99.24
N GLN A 74 -123.27 36.00 -99.38
CA GLN A 74 -122.03 36.69 -99.00
C GLN A 74 -121.83 36.72 -97.48
N GLN A 75 -122.88 37.01 -96.70
CA GLN A 75 -122.83 36.96 -95.24
C GLN A 75 -122.51 35.55 -94.72
N LEU A 76 -123.04 34.50 -95.34
CA LEU A 76 -122.75 33.11 -94.98
C LEU A 76 -121.27 32.78 -95.21
N LYS A 77 -120.70 33.15 -96.37
CA LYS A 77 -119.25 33.03 -96.64
C LYS A 77 -118.40 33.80 -95.64
N MET A 78 -118.81 35.00 -95.23
CA MET A 78 -118.13 35.74 -94.16
C MET A 78 -118.16 34.99 -92.83
N LYS A 79 -119.30 34.39 -92.45
CA LYS A 79 -119.42 33.61 -91.20
C LYS A 79 -118.59 32.32 -91.25
N GLU A 80 -118.52 31.63 -92.39
CA GLU A 80 -117.64 30.49 -92.60
C GLU A 80 -116.16 30.87 -92.40
N LEU A 81 -115.71 31.99 -92.96
CA LEU A 81 -114.35 32.50 -92.75
C LEU A 81 -114.06 32.83 -91.27
N VAL A 82 -115.02 33.41 -90.54
CA VAL A 82 -114.88 33.68 -89.10
C VAL A 82 -114.82 32.40 -88.28
N ILE A 83 -115.62 31.38 -88.61
CA ILE A 83 -115.56 30.06 -87.95
C ILE A 83 -114.19 29.42 -88.17
N LEU A 84 -113.64 29.53 -89.39
CA LEU A 84 -112.33 28.98 -89.74
C LEU A 84 -111.19 29.68 -88.99
N ASP A 85 -111.25 31.01 -88.83
CA ASP A 85 -110.29 31.78 -88.01
C ASP A 85 -110.38 31.45 -86.51
N ILE A 86 -111.59 31.30 -85.95
CA ILE A 86 -111.78 30.89 -84.55
C ILE A 86 -111.28 29.45 -84.32
N ALA A 87 -111.57 28.53 -85.24
CA ALA A 87 -111.08 27.15 -85.17
C ALA A 87 -109.55 27.10 -85.23
N LYS A 88 -108.93 27.93 -86.08
CA LYS A 88 -107.47 28.07 -86.16
C LYS A 88 -106.89 28.59 -84.84
N LYS A 89 -107.44 29.67 -84.28
CA LYS A 89 -107.03 30.22 -82.97
C LYS A 89 -107.18 29.21 -81.83
N CYS A 90 -108.28 28.45 -81.82
CA CYS A 90 -108.49 27.38 -80.84
C CYS A 90 -107.39 26.30 -80.95
N ASN A 91 -107.08 25.85 -82.17
CA ASN A 91 -106.00 24.90 -82.42
C ASN A 91 -104.62 25.44 -82.03
N GLU A 92 -104.32 26.71 -82.32
CA GLU A 92 -103.10 27.40 -81.88
C GLU A 92 -102.99 27.44 -80.34
N THR A 93 -104.07 27.77 -79.63
CA THR A 93 -104.07 27.75 -78.15
C THR A 93 -103.91 26.35 -77.57
N ASN A 94 -104.52 25.33 -78.18
CA ASN A 94 -104.37 23.93 -77.78
C ASN A 94 -102.95 23.41 -78.00
N ASN A 95 -102.29 23.81 -79.09
CA ASN A 95 -100.89 23.48 -79.35
C ASN A 95 -99.97 24.14 -78.32
N ARG A 96 -100.17 25.44 -78.03
CA ARG A 96 -99.44 26.13 -76.94
C ARG A 96 -99.63 25.46 -75.57
N LEU A 97 -100.85 24.99 -75.26
CA LEU A 97 -101.10 24.27 -74.00
C LEU A 97 -100.31 22.95 -73.92
N LYS A 98 -100.22 22.21 -75.03
CA LYS A 98 -99.40 20.99 -75.11
C LYS A 98 -97.90 21.30 -74.99
N GLU A 99 -97.42 22.36 -75.63
CA GLU A 99 -96.03 22.83 -75.49
C GLU A 99 -95.71 23.17 -74.03
N PHE A 100 -96.57 23.95 -73.35
CA PHE A 100 -96.38 24.27 -71.93
C PHE A 100 -96.48 23.03 -71.01
N SER A 101 -97.35 22.07 -71.30
CA SER A 101 -97.42 20.81 -70.55
C SER A 101 -96.12 20.01 -70.68
N ALA A 102 -95.57 19.90 -71.90
CA ALA A 102 -94.30 19.22 -72.14
C ALA A 102 -93.13 19.92 -71.44
N LEU A 103 -93.08 21.26 -71.48
CA LEU A 103 -92.09 22.06 -70.75
C LEU A 103 -92.20 21.87 -69.23
N TYR A 104 -93.42 21.82 -68.68
CA TYR A 104 -93.63 21.56 -67.25
C TYR A 104 -93.12 20.17 -66.85
N ASP A 105 -93.39 19.13 -67.64
CA ASP A 105 -92.90 17.78 -67.35
C ASP A 105 -91.37 17.69 -67.45
N ILE A 106 -90.72 18.42 -68.38
CA ILE A 106 -89.26 18.56 -68.43
C ILE A 106 -88.74 19.19 -67.12
N VAL A 107 -89.24 20.37 -66.73
CA VAL A 107 -88.80 21.08 -65.52
C VAL A 107 -89.06 20.27 -64.25
N LYS A 108 -90.17 19.53 -64.18
CA LYS A 108 -90.50 18.60 -63.09
C LYS A 108 -89.51 17.44 -63.02
N ASN A 109 -89.13 16.86 -64.15
CA ASN A 109 -88.13 15.80 -64.22
C ASN A 109 -86.72 16.31 -63.85
N GLU A 110 -86.35 17.52 -64.29
CA GLU A 110 -85.11 18.18 -63.87
C GLU A 110 -85.09 18.47 -62.37
N ARG A 111 -86.17 19.04 -61.80
CA ARG A 111 -86.31 19.25 -60.35
C ARG A 111 -86.13 17.94 -59.58
N ASN A 112 -86.78 16.87 -60.01
CA ASN A 112 -86.65 15.55 -59.36
C ASN A 112 -85.22 15.01 -59.46
N LYS A 113 -84.54 15.19 -60.61
CA LYS A 113 -83.13 14.84 -60.79
C LYS A 113 -82.22 15.64 -59.84
N TYR A 114 -82.44 16.94 -59.68
CA TYR A 114 -81.68 17.77 -58.74
C TYR A 114 -81.94 17.39 -57.27
N VAL A 115 -83.18 17.10 -56.88
CA VAL A 115 -83.51 16.63 -55.52
C VAL A 115 -82.78 15.31 -55.21
N ASN A 116 -82.82 14.34 -56.14
CA ASN A 116 -82.10 13.08 -55.98
C ASN A 116 -80.57 13.29 -55.87
N LEU A 117 -80.01 14.20 -56.67
CA LEU A 117 -78.58 14.54 -56.63
C LEU A 117 -78.18 15.22 -55.31
N ILE A 118 -79.03 16.13 -54.79
CA ILE A 118 -78.84 16.77 -53.48
C ILE A 118 -78.92 15.73 -52.36
N GLN A 119 -79.88 14.80 -52.40
CA GLN A 119 -80.01 13.75 -51.39
C GLN A 119 -78.79 12.81 -51.40
N ALA A 120 -78.36 12.35 -52.57
CA ALA A 120 -77.15 11.52 -52.72
C ALA A 120 -75.89 12.24 -52.24
N SER A 121 -75.73 13.53 -52.58
CA SER A 121 -74.63 14.37 -52.11
C SER A 121 -74.66 14.57 -50.59
N SER A 122 -75.84 14.83 -50.01
CA SER A 122 -76.02 14.97 -48.56
C SER A 122 -75.73 13.68 -47.80
N GLN A 123 -76.09 12.51 -48.36
CA GLN A 123 -75.75 11.21 -47.78
C GLN A 123 -74.23 10.98 -47.84
N ALA A 124 -73.60 11.16 -49.01
CA ALA A 124 -72.15 11.03 -49.15
C ALA A 124 -71.38 11.98 -48.22
N LEU A 125 -71.87 13.20 -48.01
CA LEU A 125 -71.31 14.15 -47.05
C LEU A 125 -71.47 13.69 -45.59
N ALA A 126 -72.58 13.04 -45.23
CA ALA A 126 -72.76 12.45 -43.90
C ALA A 126 -71.83 11.25 -43.67
N GLU A 127 -71.71 10.34 -44.64
CA GLU A 127 -70.79 9.21 -44.61
C GLU A 127 -69.33 9.66 -44.49
N MET A 128 -68.93 10.68 -45.25
CA MET A 128 -67.59 11.26 -45.16
C MET A 128 -67.34 11.96 -43.80
N LYS A 129 -68.34 12.64 -43.23
CA LYS A 129 -68.23 13.20 -41.87
C LYS A 129 -68.02 12.13 -40.82
N GLU A 130 -68.73 11.01 -40.90
CA GLU A 130 -68.55 9.91 -39.94
C GLU A 130 -67.18 9.24 -40.12
N LYS A 131 -66.73 9.04 -41.37
CA LYS A 131 -65.38 8.57 -41.66
C LYS A 131 -64.29 9.49 -41.09
N ILE A 132 -64.47 10.81 -41.17
CA ILE A 132 -63.56 11.79 -40.55
C ILE A 132 -63.52 11.63 -39.02
N LYS A 133 -64.66 11.42 -38.34
CA LYS A 133 -64.68 11.17 -36.89
C LYS A 133 -63.95 9.87 -36.52
N ILE A 134 -64.18 8.78 -37.27
CA ILE A 134 -63.53 7.48 -37.02
C ILE A 134 -62.01 7.64 -37.14
N LEU A 135 -61.54 8.27 -38.22
CA LEU A 135 -60.11 8.54 -38.43
C LEU A 135 -59.53 9.49 -37.37
N HIS A 136 -60.31 10.46 -36.87
CA HIS A 136 -59.89 11.33 -35.78
C HIS A 136 -59.69 10.55 -34.48
N ASN A 137 -60.66 9.72 -34.10
CA ASN A 137 -60.56 8.84 -32.93
C ASN A 137 -59.38 7.85 -33.06
N GLU A 138 -59.15 7.31 -34.26
CA GLU A 138 -58.01 6.44 -34.55
C GLU A 138 -56.66 7.17 -34.36
N VAL A 139 -56.55 8.40 -34.85
CA VAL A 139 -55.37 9.26 -34.62
C VAL A 139 -55.17 9.57 -33.13
N GLU A 140 -56.24 9.80 -32.36
CA GLU A 140 -56.14 10.00 -30.91
C GLU A 140 -55.69 8.73 -30.16
N VAL A 141 -56.23 7.56 -30.52
CA VAL A 141 -55.82 6.26 -29.95
C VAL A 141 -54.34 5.99 -30.26
N LEU A 142 -53.92 6.13 -31.52
CA LEU A 142 -52.52 5.94 -31.94
C LEU A 142 -51.57 6.94 -31.27
N ARG A 143 -52.01 8.20 -31.07
CA ARG A 143 -51.23 9.21 -30.34
C ARG A 143 -51.07 8.83 -28.87
N ASN A 144 -52.13 8.38 -28.21
CA ASN A 144 -52.09 7.93 -26.82
C ASN A 144 -51.21 6.68 -26.66
N GLU A 145 -51.29 5.73 -27.60
CA GLU A 145 -50.43 4.55 -27.64
C GLU A 145 -48.96 4.92 -27.85
N SER A 146 -48.65 5.85 -28.76
CA SER A 146 -47.29 6.37 -28.97
C SER A 146 -46.74 6.98 -27.68
N VAL A 147 -47.51 7.87 -27.03
CA VAL A 147 -47.08 8.51 -25.76
C VAL A 147 -46.90 7.48 -24.64
N ALA A 148 -47.71 6.43 -24.59
CA ALA A 148 -47.53 5.33 -23.65
C ALA A 148 -46.25 4.52 -23.94
N LYS A 149 -45.97 4.22 -25.21
CA LYS A 149 -44.74 3.56 -25.66
C LYS A 149 -43.50 4.41 -25.39
N ASP A 150 -43.56 5.72 -25.61
CA ASP A 150 -42.47 6.65 -25.30
C ASP A 150 -42.17 6.72 -23.79
N LYS A 151 -43.21 6.70 -22.95
CA LYS A 151 -43.08 6.62 -21.48
C LYS A 151 -42.49 5.28 -21.02
N ALA A 152 -42.86 4.17 -21.66
CA ALA A 152 -42.26 2.87 -21.39
C ALA A 152 -40.78 2.82 -21.82
N LEU A 153 -40.47 3.28 -23.03
CA LEU A 153 -39.11 3.33 -23.57
C LEU A 153 -38.18 4.23 -22.74
N THR A 154 -38.66 5.39 -22.27
CA THR A 154 -37.88 6.28 -21.40
C THR A 154 -37.61 5.66 -20.03
N LYS A 155 -38.60 4.95 -19.45
CA LYS A 155 -38.42 4.17 -18.22
C LYS A 155 -37.37 3.05 -18.39
N GLU A 156 -37.46 2.26 -19.45
CA GLU A 156 -36.49 1.18 -19.72
C GLU A 156 -35.08 1.71 -20.02
N ARG A 157 -34.95 2.84 -20.73
CA ARG A 157 -33.66 3.52 -20.91
C ARG A 157 -33.04 3.94 -19.58
N LEU A 158 -33.82 4.51 -18.66
CA LEU A 158 -33.35 4.91 -17.33
C LEU A 158 -32.96 3.69 -16.48
N ALA A 159 -33.75 2.62 -16.51
CA ALA A 159 -33.44 1.37 -15.83
C ALA A 159 -32.14 0.75 -16.37
N HIS A 160 -31.96 0.73 -17.69
CA HIS A 160 -30.75 0.24 -18.35
C HIS A 160 -29.52 1.09 -17.98
N GLN A 161 -29.63 2.42 -18.01
CA GLN A 161 -28.55 3.32 -17.59
C GLN A 161 -28.16 3.11 -16.13
N THR A 162 -29.14 2.96 -15.23
CA THR A 162 -28.91 2.68 -13.81
C THR A 162 -28.19 1.33 -13.62
N ALA A 163 -28.61 0.30 -14.36
CA ALA A 163 -27.97 -1.02 -14.35
C ALA A 163 -26.54 -0.99 -14.91
N GLN A 164 -26.27 -0.19 -15.96
CA GLN A 164 -24.91 0.03 -16.47
C GLN A 164 -24.02 0.70 -15.41
N CYS A 165 -24.46 1.81 -14.81
CA CYS A 165 -23.70 2.50 -13.76
C CYS A 165 -23.41 1.58 -12.56
N SER A 166 -24.40 0.78 -12.13
CA SER A 166 -24.22 -0.21 -11.05
C SER A 166 -23.20 -1.29 -11.42
N ARG A 167 -23.32 -1.90 -12.61
CA ARG A 167 -22.35 -2.89 -13.12
C ARG A 167 -20.94 -2.32 -13.20
N ASP A 168 -20.79 -1.09 -13.68
CA ASP A 168 -19.47 -0.48 -13.89
C ASP A 168 -18.84 -0.02 -12.58
N SER A 169 -19.63 0.39 -11.58
CA SER A 169 -19.19 0.57 -10.19
C SER A 169 -18.72 -0.75 -9.57
N LEU A 170 -19.50 -1.83 -9.69
CA LEU A 170 -19.13 -3.14 -9.17
C LEU A 170 -17.85 -3.67 -9.82
N ARG A 171 -17.67 -3.47 -11.13
CA ARG A 171 -16.40 -3.79 -11.83
C ARG A 171 -15.22 -3.00 -11.29
N LEU A 172 -15.39 -1.70 -11.06
CA LEU A 172 -14.37 -0.85 -10.47
C LEU A 172 -13.96 -1.36 -9.08
N ASP A 173 -14.93 -1.70 -8.24
CA ASP A 173 -14.69 -2.19 -6.88
C ASP A 173 -14.10 -3.62 -6.88
N THR A 174 -14.52 -4.50 -7.79
CA THR A 174 -13.86 -5.80 -8.03
C THR A 174 -12.39 -5.62 -8.41
N ASN A 175 -12.08 -4.68 -9.31
CA ASN A 175 -10.69 -4.39 -9.70
C ASN A 175 -9.86 -3.83 -8.54
N LYS A 176 -10.42 -2.92 -7.71
CA LYS A 176 -9.76 -2.44 -6.48
C LYS A 176 -9.47 -3.58 -5.50
N CYS A 177 -10.43 -4.49 -5.30
CA CYS A 177 -10.26 -5.65 -4.43
C CYS A 177 -9.19 -6.62 -4.96
N HIS A 178 -9.11 -6.85 -6.27
CA HIS A 178 -8.04 -7.65 -6.87
C HIS A 178 -6.66 -7.01 -6.72
N GLU A 179 -6.54 -5.70 -6.91
CA GLU A 179 -5.28 -4.98 -6.70
C GLU A 179 -4.85 -5.03 -5.22
N LEU A 180 -5.77 -4.78 -4.29
CA LEU A 180 -5.50 -4.92 -2.86
C LEU A 180 -5.09 -6.35 -2.48
N TYR A 181 -5.74 -7.36 -3.06
CA TYR A 181 -5.37 -8.76 -2.88
C TYR A 181 -3.96 -9.04 -3.40
N ARG A 182 -3.59 -8.54 -4.59
CA ARG A 182 -2.24 -8.71 -5.15
C ARG A 182 -1.18 -8.10 -4.23
N VAL A 183 -1.37 -6.85 -3.79
CA VAL A 183 -0.45 -6.18 -2.85
C VAL A 183 -0.32 -6.96 -1.53
N LYS A 184 -1.40 -7.57 -1.04
CA LYS A 184 -1.37 -8.42 0.15
C LYS A 184 -0.69 -9.76 -0.08
N GLN A 185 -0.85 -10.36 -1.26
CA GLN A 185 -0.17 -11.57 -1.66
C GLN A 185 1.35 -11.35 -1.79
N GLU A 186 1.77 -10.27 -2.44
CA GLU A 186 3.18 -9.84 -2.49
C GLU A 186 3.77 -9.60 -1.09
N GLN A 187 2.99 -9.00 -0.17
CA GLN A 187 3.40 -8.82 1.23
C GLN A 187 3.58 -10.16 1.97
N VAL A 188 2.71 -11.14 1.73
CA VAL A 188 2.85 -12.50 2.30
C VAL A 188 4.08 -13.21 1.74
N GLU A 189 4.33 -13.13 0.43
CA GLU A 189 5.50 -13.74 -0.21
C GLU A 189 6.81 -13.13 0.32
N GLN A 190 6.87 -11.80 0.48
CA GLN A 190 8.00 -11.13 1.13
C GLN A 190 8.20 -11.58 2.59
N GLN A 191 7.12 -11.81 3.34
CA GLN A 191 7.21 -12.33 4.72
C GLN A 191 7.71 -13.78 4.76
N ILE A 192 7.28 -14.65 3.85
CA ILE A 192 7.79 -16.03 3.73
C ILE A 192 9.32 -16.02 3.51
N VAL A 193 9.81 -15.22 2.57
CA VAL A 193 11.26 -15.09 2.31
C VAL A 193 12.03 -14.55 3.52
N GLN A 194 11.43 -13.65 4.31
CA GLN A 194 12.03 -13.17 5.56
C GLN A 194 12.06 -14.27 6.64
N ILE A 195 10.99 -15.07 6.77
CA ILE A 195 10.92 -16.21 7.70
C ILE A 195 12.01 -17.23 7.36
N ASP A 196 12.16 -17.62 6.09
CA ASP A 196 13.20 -18.57 5.66
C ASP A 196 14.61 -18.05 5.93
N LYS A 197 14.86 -16.75 5.71
CA LYS A 197 16.13 -16.11 6.06
C LYS A 197 16.41 -16.14 7.56
N LEU A 198 15.40 -15.84 8.39
CA LEU A 198 15.53 -15.89 9.85
C LEU A 198 15.77 -17.31 10.34
N ASN A 199 15.04 -18.30 9.82
CA ASN A 199 15.24 -19.72 10.12
C ASN A 199 16.65 -20.19 9.75
N SER A 200 17.19 -19.75 8.60
CA SER A 200 18.58 -20.03 8.21
C SER A 200 19.60 -19.46 9.20
N ILE A 201 19.38 -18.23 9.68
CA ILE A 201 20.23 -17.59 10.70
C ILE A 201 20.13 -18.35 12.03
N ILE A 202 18.92 -18.71 12.48
CA ILE A 202 18.70 -19.50 13.71
C ILE A 202 19.50 -20.80 13.65
N ASN A 203 19.29 -21.62 12.61
CA ASN A 203 20.01 -22.88 12.40
C ASN A 203 21.54 -22.71 12.41
N ALA A 204 22.05 -21.62 11.81
CA ALA A 204 23.49 -21.31 11.83
C ALA A 204 23.99 -20.96 13.24
N THR A 205 23.23 -20.15 14.00
CA THR A 205 23.58 -19.77 15.38
C THR A 205 23.50 -20.95 16.35
N GLU A 206 22.50 -21.83 16.21
CA GLU A 206 22.39 -23.06 17.00
C GLU A 206 23.56 -24.01 16.75
N LYS A 207 23.97 -24.18 15.49
CA LYS A 207 25.15 -24.98 15.12
C LYS A 207 26.43 -24.41 15.73
N GLU A 208 26.59 -23.09 15.75
CA GLU A 208 27.75 -22.44 16.38
C GLU A 208 27.70 -22.53 17.91
N MET A 209 26.52 -22.41 18.54
CA MET A 209 26.32 -22.64 19.97
C MET A 209 26.73 -24.08 20.36
N LEU A 210 26.30 -25.09 19.60
CA LEU A 210 26.69 -26.49 19.84
C LEU A 210 28.21 -26.70 19.67
N ARG A 211 28.81 -26.04 18.67
CA ARG A 211 30.28 -26.06 18.47
C ARG A 211 31.01 -25.43 19.65
N LEU A 212 30.52 -24.31 20.17
CA LEU A 212 31.09 -23.62 21.32
C LEU A 212 30.94 -24.45 22.61
N LYS A 213 29.78 -25.09 22.84
CA LYS A 213 29.56 -26.01 23.95
C LYS A 213 30.58 -27.15 23.94
N LYS A 214 30.77 -27.82 22.79
CA LYS A 214 31.76 -28.90 22.65
C LYS A 214 33.19 -28.44 22.89
N LYS A 215 33.55 -27.21 22.47
CA LYS A 215 34.86 -26.61 22.80
C LYS A 215 35.04 -26.36 24.29
N TYR A 216 33.98 -25.90 24.96
CA TYR A 216 34.00 -25.65 26.40
C TYR A 216 34.15 -26.97 27.19
N GLU A 217 33.41 -28.02 26.81
CA GLU A 217 33.55 -29.37 27.36
C GLU A 217 35.01 -29.87 27.25
N LEU A 218 35.60 -29.83 26.06
CA LEU A 218 37.01 -30.20 25.84
C LEU A 218 38.01 -29.36 26.65
N ALA A 219 37.73 -28.06 26.84
CA ALA A 219 38.57 -27.19 27.66
C ALA A 219 38.46 -27.49 29.16
N VAL A 220 37.28 -27.90 29.64
CA VAL A 220 37.06 -28.37 31.01
C VAL A 220 37.76 -29.71 31.23
N ASP A 221 37.66 -30.64 30.29
CA ASP A 221 38.35 -31.94 30.36
C ASP A 221 39.87 -31.77 30.37
N ALA A 222 40.42 -30.92 29.51
CA ALA A 222 41.85 -30.58 29.50
C ALA A 222 42.29 -29.95 30.83
N ARG A 223 41.53 -28.97 31.35
CA ARG A 223 41.80 -28.36 32.66
C ARG A 223 41.77 -29.40 33.79
N ASN A 224 40.82 -30.32 33.77
CA ASN A 224 40.69 -31.36 34.78
C ASN A 224 41.89 -32.34 34.71
N ALA A 225 42.30 -32.74 33.51
CA ALA A 225 43.47 -33.59 33.30
C ALA A 225 44.76 -32.92 33.80
N THR A 226 44.98 -31.63 33.50
CA THR A 226 46.10 -30.87 34.05
C THR A 226 46.00 -30.71 35.57
N GLY A 227 44.78 -30.56 36.11
CA GLY A 227 44.53 -30.51 37.55
C GLY A 227 44.94 -31.79 38.28
N VAL A 228 44.61 -32.96 37.73
CA VAL A 228 45.06 -34.26 38.25
C VAL A 228 46.58 -34.37 38.19
N GLN A 229 47.20 -34.06 37.04
CA GLN A 229 48.67 -34.08 36.90
C GLN A 229 49.38 -33.14 37.90
N LEU A 230 48.78 -32.00 38.24
CA LEU A 230 49.33 -31.08 39.23
C LEU A 230 49.28 -31.67 40.65
N ILE A 231 48.22 -32.41 40.98
CA ILE A 231 48.09 -33.15 42.24
C ILE A 231 49.14 -34.25 42.29
N ASP A 232 49.24 -35.10 41.25
CA ASP A 232 50.24 -36.17 41.17
C ASP A 232 51.68 -35.65 41.38
N ARG A 233 52.03 -34.53 40.72
CA ARG A 233 53.34 -33.87 40.87
C ARG A 233 53.54 -33.28 42.27
N ASN A 234 52.49 -32.81 42.93
CA ASN A 234 52.58 -32.28 44.28
C ASN A 234 52.75 -33.40 45.32
N ASP A 235 52.10 -34.55 45.10
CA ASP A 235 52.27 -35.75 45.92
C ASP A 235 53.69 -36.33 45.75
N GLU A 236 54.22 -36.37 44.51
CA GLU A 236 55.63 -36.68 44.22
C GLU A 236 56.59 -35.74 45.00
N LEU A 237 56.31 -34.43 45.02
CA LEU A 237 57.11 -33.46 45.78
C LEU A 237 57.02 -33.69 47.30
N CYS A 238 55.83 -33.98 47.85
CA CYS A 238 55.67 -34.32 49.26
C CYS A 238 56.51 -35.55 49.65
N ILE A 239 56.50 -36.60 48.82
CA ILE A 239 57.32 -37.81 49.02
C ILE A 239 58.82 -37.47 48.97
N LEU A 240 59.24 -36.61 48.04
CA LEU A 240 60.64 -36.17 47.95
C LEU A 240 61.09 -35.33 49.15
N TYR A 241 60.23 -34.44 49.67
CA TYR A 241 60.53 -33.68 50.89
C TYR A 241 60.69 -34.58 52.10
N GLU A 242 59.77 -35.52 52.32
CA GLU A 242 59.87 -36.46 53.46
C GLU A 242 61.11 -37.35 53.34
N LYS A 243 61.41 -37.84 52.13
CA LYS A 243 62.65 -38.59 51.87
C LYS A 243 63.92 -37.75 52.15
N SER A 244 63.92 -36.48 51.74
CA SER A 244 65.02 -35.54 52.02
C SER A 244 65.19 -35.30 53.52
N ASN A 245 64.08 -35.15 54.25
CA ASN A 245 64.06 -34.96 55.71
C ASN A 245 64.62 -36.20 56.45
N ILE A 246 64.20 -37.40 56.05
CA ILE A 246 64.76 -38.67 56.55
C ILE A 246 66.26 -38.74 56.28
N HIS A 247 66.72 -38.44 55.07
CA HIS A 247 68.15 -38.44 54.73
C HIS A 247 68.95 -37.39 55.51
N ALA A 248 68.41 -36.19 55.72
CA ALA A 248 69.04 -35.17 56.55
C ALA A 248 69.19 -35.63 58.00
N LYS A 249 68.15 -36.25 58.57
CA LYS A 249 68.21 -36.85 59.92
C LYS A 249 69.27 -37.95 60.01
N THR A 250 69.28 -38.90 59.07
CA THR A 250 70.31 -39.97 59.01
C THR A 250 71.72 -39.40 58.87
N LEU A 251 71.89 -38.31 58.11
CA LEU A 251 73.19 -37.63 57.98
C LEU A 251 73.62 -37.03 59.32
N THR A 252 72.74 -36.31 60.02
CA THR A 252 73.02 -35.73 61.34
C THR A 252 73.35 -36.81 62.38
N GLU A 253 72.62 -37.93 62.39
CA GLU A 253 72.90 -39.09 63.25
C GLU A 253 74.28 -39.70 62.92
N GLY A 254 74.63 -39.79 61.64
CA GLY A 254 75.96 -40.24 61.18
C GLY A 254 77.09 -39.29 61.57
N GLU A 255 76.89 -37.97 61.44
CA GLU A 255 77.84 -36.94 61.87
C GLU A 255 78.11 -37.00 63.37
N LEU A 256 77.05 -37.13 64.19
CA LEU A 256 77.17 -37.30 65.64
C LEU A 256 77.94 -38.59 66.00
N ALA A 257 77.63 -39.71 65.34
CA ALA A 257 78.35 -40.97 65.55
C ALA A 257 79.84 -40.86 65.16
N ILE A 258 80.16 -40.16 64.07
CA ILE A 258 81.54 -39.88 63.66
C ILE A 258 82.23 -39.01 64.72
N GLN A 259 81.60 -37.94 65.20
CA GLN A 259 82.14 -37.08 66.25
C GLN A 259 82.41 -37.85 67.55
N GLU A 260 81.50 -38.75 67.96
CA GLU A 260 81.70 -39.62 69.13
C GLU A 260 82.91 -40.54 68.94
N LYS A 261 83.05 -41.19 67.79
CA LYS A 261 84.21 -42.04 67.47
C LYS A 261 85.51 -41.23 67.43
N ASP A 262 85.45 -40.00 66.97
CA ASP A 262 86.59 -39.10 66.91
C ASP A 262 87.01 -38.58 68.30
N GLN A 263 86.04 -38.34 69.20
CA GLN A 263 86.30 -38.09 70.63
C GLN A 263 86.88 -39.32 71.34
N GLN A 264 86.34 -40.52 71.09
CA GLN A 264 86.89 -41.78 71.59
C GLN A 264 88.34 -41.96 71.14
N ARG A 265 88.62 -41.76 69.84
CA ARG A 265 89.98 -41.78 69.27
C ARG A 265 90.92 -40.78 69.96
N ARG A 266 90.50 -39.53 70.17
CA ARG A 266 91.29 -38.52 70.91
C ARG A 266 91.57 -38.96 72.35
N SER A 267 90.57 -39.51 73.04
CA SER A 267 90.73 -39.99 74.42
C SER A 267 91.71 -41.16 74.53
N LEU A 268 91.69 -42.08 73.55
CA LEU A 268 92.63 -43.19 73.46
C LEU A 268 94.04 -42.69 73.11
N GLN A 269 94.18 -41.70 72.23
CA GLN A 269 95.46 -41.07 71.92
C GLN A 269 96.10 -40.42 73.16
N ILE A 270 95.31 -39.71 73.97
CA ILE A 270 95.78 -39.11 75.23
C ILE A 270 96.21 -40.20 76.22
N LYS A 271 95.42 -41.27 76.38
CA LYS A 271 95.78 -42.41 77.23
C LYS A 271 97.06 -43.11 76.75
N LEU A 272 97.24 -43.27 75.45
CA LEU A 272 98.46 -43.84 74.86
C LEU A 272 99.68 -42.98 75.20
N LEU A 273 99.61 -41.67 74.98
CA LEU A 273 100.69 -40.72 75.30
C LEU A 273 101.02 -40.68 76.79
N ASP A 274 100.03 -40.80 77.67
CA ASP A 274 100.26 -40.85 79.12
C ASP A 274 100.91 -42.18 79.55
N VAL A 275 100.51 -43.31 78.96
CA VAL A 275 101.19 -44.61 79.17
C VAL A 275 102.62 -44.58 78.64
N GLU A 276 102.87 -44.01 77.45
CA GLU A 276 104.21 -43.82 76.90
C GLU A 276 105.08 -42.94 77.83
N ARG A 277 104.53 -41.84 78.34
CA ARG A 277 105.19 -40.98 79.34
C ARG A 277 105.47 -41.71 80.65
N GLN A 278 104.55 -42.53 81.14
CA GLN A 278 104.74 -43.36 82.35
C GLN A 278 105.83 -44.42 82.13
N ILE A 279 105.89 -45.03 80.94
CA ILE A 279 106.99 -45.93 80.54
C ILE A 279 108.32 -45.18 80.52
N GLU A 280 108.38 -43.96 79.97
CA GLU A 280 109.61 -43.14 80.01
C GLU A 280 110.04 -42.78 81.43
N ILE A 281 109.12 -42.33 82.29
CA ILE A 281 109.41 -42.00 83.68
C ILE A 281 109.93 -43.23 84.41
N THR A 282 109.30 -44.38 84.22
CA THR A 282 109.72 -45.66 84.80
C THR A 282 111.12 -46.04 84.31
N ARG A 283 111.38 -45.97 83.00
CA ARG A 283 112.72 -46.19 82.41
C ARG A 283 113.78 -45.25 82.99
N LYS A 284 113.44 -44.00 83.31
CA LYS A 284 114.33 -43.02 83.98
C LYS A 284 114.52 -43.31 85.47
N GLN A 285 113.62 -44.04 86.12
CA GLN A 285 113.76 -44.46 87.53
C GLN A 285 114.48 -45.79 87.72
N VAL A 286 114.41 -46.74 86.77
CA VAL A 286 115.08 -48.05 86.85
C VAL A 286 116.57 -47.95 87.24
N PRO A 287 117.41 -47.05 86.66
CA PRO A 287 118.81 -46.92 87.05
C PRO A 287 119.05 -46.46 88.50
N LYS A 288 118.05 -45.86 89.17
CA LYS A 288 118.15 -45.45 90.57
C LYS A 288 117.84 -46.57 91.55
N VAL A 289 117.23 -47.67 91.10
CA VAL A 289 116.87 -48.80 91.98
C VAL A 289 118.12 -49.45 92.61
N PRO A 290 119.24 -49.69 91.89
CA PRO A 290 120.51 -50.11 92.51
C PRO A 290 121.09 -49.08 93.49
N GLU A 291 121.02 -47.78 93.19
CA GLU A 291 121.48 -46.71 94.10
C GLU A 291 120.67 -46.66 95.40
N TYR A 292 119.36 -46.89 95.32
CA TYR A 292 118.51 -47.01 96.51
C TYR A 292 118.77 -48.31 97.24
N ALA A 293 119.03 -49.43 96.55
CA ALA A 293 119.39 -50.69 97.19
C ALA A 293 120.71 -50.59 97.97
N THR A 294 121.74 -49.92 97.42
CA THR A 294 122.99 -49.66 98.16
C THR A 294 122.77 -48.72 99.34
N LYS A 295 122.02 -47.63 99.17
CA LYS A 295 121.64 -46.74 100.29
C LYS A 295 120.82 -47.45 101.37
N VAL A 296 119.95 -48.38 101.02
CA VAL A 296 119.21 -49.21 101.99
C VAL A 296 120.16 -50.13 102.75
N LEU A 297 121.17 -50.71 102.10
CA LEU A 297 122.21 -51.49 102.78
C LEU A 297 123.10 -50.63 103.69
N GLU A 298 123.48 -49.42 103.26
CA GLU A 298 124.18 -48.45 104.11
C GLU A 298 123.35 -48.06 105.34
N ILE A 299 122.08 -47.67 105.14
CA ILE A 299 121.15 -47.32 106.22
C ILE A 299 120.89 -48.53 107.12
N GLN A 300 120.82 -49.76 106.61
CA GLN A 300 120.74 -50.96 107.46
C GLN A 300 122.00 -51.19 108.29
N ASN A 301 123.19 -50.85 107.79
CA ASN A 301 124.43 -50.93 108.55
C ASN A 301 124.54 -49.80 109.59
N VAL A 302 124.15 -48.57 109.25
CA VAL A 302 124.02 -47.47 110.20
C VAL A 302 122.97 -47.81 111.26
N LEU A 303 121.82 -48.38 110.90
CA LEU A 303 120.79 -48.84 111.85
C LEU A 303 121.31 -49.94 112.79
N LYS A 304 122.19 -50.84 112.32
CA LYS A 304 122.87 -51.81 113.20
C LYS A 304 123.82 -51.12 114.17
N GLN A 305 124.58 -50.12 113.72
CA GLN A 305 125.48 -49.32 114.57
C GLN A 305 124.69 -48.51 115.60
N GLU A 306 123.66 -47.78 115.16
CA GLU A 306 122.74 -47.03 116.01
C GLU A 306 121.97 -47.92 116.98
N ARG A 307 121.63 -49.17 116.63
CA ARG A 307 121.08 -50.13 117.60
C ARG A 307 122.07 -50.52 118.69
N VAL A 308 123.35 -50.68 118.37
CA VAL A 308 124.41 -50.91 119.37
C VAL A 308 124.59 -49.67 120.28
N VAL A 309 124.50 -48.46 119.71
CA VAL A 309 124.50 -47.21 120.49
C VAL A 309 123.21 -47.08 121.32
N THR A 310 122.06 -47.51 120.80
CA THR A 310 120.78 -47.50 121.51
C THR A 310 120.78 -48.50 122.67
N ASP A 311 121.34 -49.70 122.51
CA ASP A 311 121.52 -50.65 123.63
C ASP A 311 122.46 -50.09 124.72
N MET A 312 123.42 -49.23 124.34
CA MET A 312 124.25 -48.50 125.29
C MET A 312 123.45 -47.39 125.99
N MET A 313 122.69 -46.57 125.26
CA MET A 313 121.82 -45.53 125.82
C MET A 313 120.63 -46.10 126.62
N CYS A 314 120.18 -47.32 126.33
CA CYS A 314 119.18 -48.04 127.13
C CYS A 314 119.72 -48.38 128.53
N ARG A 315 121.02 -48.61 128.68
CA ARG A 315 121.65 -48.73 130.01
C ARG A 315 121.74 -47.39 130.73
N ASP A 316 121.89 -46.28 130.01
CA ASP A 316 121.83 -44.93 130.59
C ASP A 316 120.38 -44.49 130.95
N LEU A 317 119.38 -45.04 130.25
CA LEU A 317 117.94 -44.80 130.48
C LEU A 317 117.38 -45.45 131.75
N GLU A 318 118.07 -46.41 132.37
CA GLU A 318 117.64 -47.04 133.64
C GLU A 318 117.85 -46.12 134.87
N THR A 319 118.32 -44.88 134.68
CA THR A 319 118.50 -43.85 135.72
C THR A 319 117.39 -42.77 135.69
N PRO A 320 116.41 -42.77 136.62
CA PRO A 320 115.18 -41.97 136.47
C PRO A 320 115.24 -40.58 137.14
N LYS A 321 115.76 -39.56 136.44
CA LYS A 321 115.67 -38.14 136.88
C LYS A 321 115.58 -37.10 135.74
N ASN A 322 114.59 -37.17 134.85
CA ASN A 322 114.21 -35.98 134.06
C ASN A 322 112.74 -36.00 133.61
N GLY A 323 111.98 -34.95 133.96
CA GLY A 323 110.51 -34.91 133.83
C GLY A 323 109.95 -34.03 132.71
N ASP A 324 110.79 -33.26 132.02
CA ASP A 324 110.35 -32.06 131.26
C ASP A 324 110.02 -32.31 129.78
N ARG A 325 109.55 -33.51 129.38
CA ARG A 325 109.62 -33.94 127.96
C ARG A 325 108.33 -34.17 127.17
N TRP A 326 107.15 -33.65 127.57
CA TRP A 326 105.98 -33.53 126.65
C TRP A 326 104.88 -32.51 127.05
N ARG A 327 104.16 -31.97 126.04
CA ARG A 327 102.82 -31.33 126.12
C ARG A 327 102.17 -31.25 124.71
N ALA A 328 100.84 -31.13 124.59
CA ALA A 328 100.07 -31.04 123.34
C ALA A 328 99.03 -29.88 123.31
N LEU A 329 98.45 -29.57 122.13
CA LEU A 329 97.44 -28.53 121.83
C LEU A 329 96.41 -29.02 120.77
N GLY A 330 95.22 -28.39 120.63
CA GLY A 330 94.12 -28.84 119.73
C GLY A 330 93.11 -27.76 119.28
N GLY A 331 91.97 -28.16 118.68
CA GLY A 331 90.85 -27.34 118.15
C GLY A 331 89.60 -28.19 117.79
N ASP A 332 88.45 -27.58 117.43
CA ASP A 332 87.10 -28.21 117.44
C ASP A 332 86.14 -27.73 116.31
N ASP A 333 85.03 -28.46 116.05
CA ASP A 333 84.08 -28.27 114.91
C ASP A 333 82.69 -27.64 115.31
N PRO A 334 81.91 -27.06 114.37
CA PRO A 334 80.68 -26.29 114.67
C PRO A 334 79.36 -27.09 114.74
N ASP A 335 78.36 -26.49 115.41
CA ASP A 335 77.17 -27.16 115.99
C ASP A 335 75.85 -27.02 115.18
N GLU A 336 74.88 -27.90 115.43
CA GLU A 336 73.68 -28.16 114.60
C GLU A 336 72.72 -26.96 114.49
N ASP A 337 72.62 -26.14 115.55
CA ASP A 337 71.81 -24.91 115.58
C ASP A 337 72.28 -23.85 114.56
N GLN A 338 73.56 -23.88 114.14
CA GLN A 338 74.05 -22.96 113.11
C GLN A 338 73.60 -23.37 111.69
N LEU A 339 73.28 -24.65 111.47
CA LEU A 339 72.68 -25.12 110.22
C LEU A 339 71.18 -24.84 110.17
N SER A 340 70.46 -25.04 111.27
CA SER A 340 68.99 -24.85 111.32
C SER A 340 68.58 -23.39 111.03
N ALA A 341 69.30 -22.42 111.61
CA ALA A 341 69.10 -20.99 111.35
C ALA A 341 69.31 -20.61 109.88
N LYS A 342 70.23 -21.30 109.18
CA LYS A 342 70.54 -21.06 107.76
C LYS A 342 69.50 -21.67 106.82
N LEU A 343 68.82 -22.73 107.24
CA LEU A 343 67.71 -23.35 106.51
C LEU A 343 66.47 -22.44 106.51
N ALA A 344 66.06 -21.92 107.68
CA ALA A 344 64.92 -21.01 107.80
C ALA A 344 65.02 -19.77 106.89
N LEU A 345 66.22 -19.18 106.82
CA LEU A 345 66.51 -18.02 105.96
C LEU A 345 66.40 -18.31 104.45
N LEU A 346 66.57 -19.56 104.04
CA LEU A 346 66.44 -19.98 102.63
C LEU A 346 64.98 -20.28 102.26
N ASP A 347 64.21 -20.88 103.16
CA ASP A 347 62.77 -21.15 102.95
C ASP A 347 61.94 -19.85 102.84
N GLU A 348 62.21 -18.85 103.68
CA GLU A 348 61.56 -17.55 103.58
C GLU A 348 61.82 -16.89 102.22
N ARG A 349 63.07 -16.95 101.74
CA ARG A 349 63.48 -16.44 100.43
C ARG A 349 62.86 -17.21 99.26
N TYR A 350 62.61 -18.50 99.42
CA TYR A 350 61.93 -19.33 98.41
C TYR A 350 60.45 -18.98 98.30
N ASN A 351 59.74 -18.86 99.44
CA ASN A 351 58.32 -18.51 99.46
C ASN A 351 58.05 -17.13 98.83
N LEU A 352 58.88 -16.14 99.15
CA LEU A 352 58.80 -14.78 98.58
C LEU A 352 59.03 -14.78 97.05
N LYS A 353 59.75 -15.76 96.51
CA LYS A 353 59.89 -15.96 95.05
C LYS A 353 58.72 -16.68 94.40
N LYS A 354 58.02 -17.54 95.15
CA LYS A 354 56.81 -18.24 94.69
C LYS A 354 55.62 -17.30 94.55
N GLU A 355 55.43 -16.37 95.48
CA GLU A 355 54.39 -15.34 95.41
C GLU A 355 54.58 -14.42 94.19
N GLN A 356 55.82 -13.95 93.95
CA GLN A 356 56.19 -13.16 92.77
C GLN A 356 56.00 -13.88 91.42
N LEU A 357 55.87 -15.21 91.42
CA LEU A 357 55.55 -15.98 90.21
C LEU A 357 54.04 -15.93 89.94
N LEU A 358 53.23 -16.22 90.97
CA LEU A 358 51.77 -16.25 90.90
C LEU A 358 51.17 -14.90 90.47
N GLU A 359 51.71 -13.78 90.99
CA GLU A 359 51.31 -12.44 90.55
C GLU A 359 51.54 -12.22 89.04
N LYS A 360 52.66 -12.73 88.50
CA LYS A 360 53.00 -12.59 87.08
C LYS A 360 52.20 -13.50 86.17
N GLU A 361 51.82 -14.68 86.64
CA GLU A 361 50.93 -15.59 85.92
C GLU A 361 49.53 -14.96 85.76
N LEU A 362 48.98 -14.35 86.83
CA LEU A 362 47.71 -13.63 86.78
C LEU A 362 47.73 -12.47 85.76
N VAL A 363 48.78 -11.64 85.78
CA VAL A 363 48.96 -10.54 84.82
C VAL A 363 49.10 -11.06 83.38
N LEU A 364 49.77 -12.19 83.19
CA LEU A 364 49.92 -12.79 81.86
C LEU A 364 48.58 -13.29 81.32
N GLU A 365 47.74 -13.92 82.16
CA GLU A 365 46.39 -14.38 81.79
C GLU A 365 45.46 -13.21 81.43
N GLU A 366 45.55 -12.08 82.14
CA GLU A 366 44.73 -10.91 81.82
C GLU A 366 45.19 -10.24 80.50
N VAL A 367 46.50 -10.17 80.25
CA VAL A 367 47.08 -9.62 79.01
C VAL A 367 46.79 -10.50 77.79
N THR A 368 46.84 -11.83 77.90
CA THR A 368 46.45 -12.73 76.79
C THR A 368 44.97 -12.61 76.49
N ASN A 369 44.09 -12.62 77.51
CA ASN A 369 42.65 -12.41 77.34
C ASN A 369 42.32 -11.07 76.67
N LEU A 370 43.04 -9.98 77.00
CA LEU A 370 42.85 -8.68 76.36
C LEU A 370 43.31 -8.71 74.89
N SER A 371 44.45 -9.35 74.64
CA SER A 371 45.04 -9.48 73.30
C SER A 371 44.15 -10.28 72.36
N ASP A 372 43.58 -11.40 72.81
CA ASP A 372 42.70 -12.23 71.99
C ASP A 372 41.34 -11.56 71.72
N LYS A 373 40.79 -10.79 72.67
CA LYS A 373 39.61 -9.94 72.44
C LYS A 373 39.85 -8.91 71.34
N LEU A 374 40.99 -8.21 71.37
CA LEU A 374 41.38 -7.26 70.32
C LEU A 374 41.61 -7.97 68.98
N ARG A 375 42.20 -9.17 68.98
CA ARG A 375 42.45 -9.97 67.78
C ARG A 375 41.15 -10.46 67.12
N ALA A 376 40.15 -10.84 67.93
CA ALA A 376 38.81 -11.19 67.48
C ALA A 376 38.10 -9.98 66.85
N GLN A 377 38.07 -8.84 67.54
CA GLN A 377 37.49 -7.59 67.00
C GLN A 377 38.14 -7.16 65.67
N ALA A 378 39.48 -7.26 65.58
CA ALA A 378 40.22 -6.99 64.35
C ALA A 378 39.99 -8.04 63.24
N SER A 379 39.47 -9.23 63.57
CA SER A 379 39.04 -10.25 62.60
C SER A 379 37.65 -9.96 62.05
N ASP A 380 36.69 -9.62 62.91
CA ASP A 380 35.32 -9.32 62.50
C ASP A 380 35.26 -8.04 61.63
N GLY A 381 35.96 -6.99 62.04
CA GLY A 381 36.06 -5.75 61.26
C GLY A 381 36.64 -5.92 59.85
N ARG A 382 37.53 -6.92 59.64
CA ARG A 382 38.06 -7.25 58.30
C ARG A 382 36.98 -7.76 57.35
N ARG A 383 36.02 -8.54 57.85
CA ARG A 383 34.95 -9.10 57.02
C ARG A 383 34.02 -8.01 56.50
N ASP A 384 33.65 -7.07 57.36
CA ASP A 384 32.74 -5.99 57.01
C ASP A 384 33.43 -4.93 56.11
N THR A 385 34.71 -4.65 56.38
CA THR A 385 35.55 -3.81 55.50
C THR A 385 35.68 -4.42 54.09
N LEU A 386 35.86 -5.74 53.98
CA LEU A 386 35.90 -6.45 52.69
C LEU A 386 34.55 -6.38 51.95
N GLN A 387 33.42 -6.50 52.66
CA GLN A 387 32.10 -6.32 52.06
C GLN A 387 31.88 -4.89 51.56
N LEU A 388 32.33 -3.88 52.32
CA LEU A 388 32.26 -2.48 51.93
C LEU A 388 33.11 -2.22 50.67
N ALA A 389 34.35 -2.71 50.64
CA ALA A 389 35.23 -2.61 49.47
C ALA A 389 34.62 -3.26 48.22
N LYS A 390 33.99 -4.44 48.35
CA LYS A 390 33.24 -5.08 47.25
C LYS A 390 32.07 -4.21 46.78
N LYS A 391 31.26 -3.65 47.70
CA LYS A 391 30.16 -2.73 47.35
C LYS A 391 30.67 -1.49 46.60
N VAL A 392 31.71 -0.83 47.10
CA VAL A 392 32.34 0.33 46.46
C VAL A 392 32.80 0.00 45.03
N ASN A 393 33.49 -1.13 44.82
CA ASN A 393 33.93 -1.54 43.49
C ASN A 393 32.72 -1.79 42.54
N THR A 394 31.67 -2.46 43.01
CA THR A 394 30.44 -2.64 42.19
C THR A 394 29.76 -1.31 41.83
N PHE A 395 29.77 -0.31 42.71
CA PHE A 395 29.28 1.03 42.38
C PHE A 395 30.20 1.73 41.38
N GLN A 396 31.53 1.60 41.50
CA GLN A 396 32.49 2.18 40.56
C GLN A 396 32.30 1.62 39.14
N VAL A 397 32.04 0.32 38.99
CA VAL A 397 31.70 -0.30 37.69
C VAL A 397 30.39 0.28 37.14
N LYS A 398 29.31 0.32 37.94
CA LYS A 398 28.02 0.90 37.53
C LYS A 398 28.14 2.37 37.10
N ILE A 399 28.97 3.17 37.79
CA ILE A 399 29.25 4.56 37.43
C ILE A 399 29.97 4.62 36.07
N LYS A 400 31.01 3.80 35.85
CA LYS A 400 31.69 3.75 34.54
C LYS A 400 30.75 3.34 33.39
N ASP A 401 29.85 2.39 33.62
CA ASP A 401 28.88 1.95 32.61
C ASP A 401 27.81 3.00 32.32
N THR A 402 27.29 3.68 33.34
CA THR A 402 26.34 4.79 33.15
C THR A 402 26.99 6.00 32.49
N THR A 403 28.23 6.36 32.85
CA THR A 403 29.01 7.39 32.15
C THR A 403 29.24 7.04 30.68
N ARG A 404 29.56 5.78 30.36
CA ARG A 404 29.71 5.33 28.96
C ARG A 404 28.40 5.44 28.17
N LYS A 405 27.27 5.03 28.77
CA LYS A 405 25.93 5.20 28.16
C LYS A 405 25.60 6.68 27.95
N MET A 406 25.89 7.53 28.91
CA MET A 406 25.69 8.98 28.82
C MET A 406 26.52 9.60 27.70
N MET A 407 27.79 9.21 27.55
CA MET A 407 28.64 9.64 26.43
C MET A 407 28.09 9.19 25.07
N ALA A 408 27.54 7.97 24.98
CA ALA A 408 26.88 7.50 23.76
C ALA A 408 25.62 8.33 23.43
N THR A 409 24.72 8.54 24.40
CA THR A 409 23.50 9.34 24.19
C THR A 409 23.80 10.81 23.87
N VAL A 410 24.86 11.39 24.48
CA VAL A 410 25.31 12.75 24.13
C VAL A 410 25.85 12.78 22.70
N SER A 411 26.60 11.76 22.26
CA SER A 411 27.13 11.67 20.89
C SER A 411 26.00 11.50 19.86
N GLU A 412 25.01 10.64 20.14
CA GLU A 412 23.80 10.48 19.34
C GLU A 412 23.01 11.80 19.24
N LEU A 413 22.81 12.48 20.36
CA LEU A 413 22.12 13.77 20.40
C LEU A 413 22.88 14.87 19.64
N SER A 414 24.22 14.92 19.74
CA SER A 414 25.05 15.82 18.94
C SER A 414 24.94 15.53 17.43
N MET A 415 24.89 14.25 17.04
CA MET A 415 24.65 13.86 15.64
C MET A 415 23.25 14.30 15.17
N PHE A 416 22.20 14.12 15.98
CA PHE A 416 20.85 14.58 15.65
C PHE A 416 20.74 16.11 15.60
N GLN A 417 21.47 16.84 16.44
CA GLN A 417 21.56 18.30 16.35
C GLN A 417 22.24 18.74 15.05
N ALA A 418 23.34 18.09 14.65
CA ALA A 418 24.04 18.39 13.41
C ALA A 418 23.18 18.09 12.16
N THR A 419 22.41 16.98 12.15
CA THR A 419 21.50 16.68 11.04
C THR A 419 20.29 17.62 11.01
N ALA A 420 19.74 18.01 12.16
CA ALA A 420 18.68 19.00 12.25
C ALA A 420 19.13 20.38 11.73
N MET A 421 20.32 20.83 12.13
CA MET A 421 20.93 22.07 11.61
C MET A 421 21.11 22.01 10.09
N LYS A 422 21.65 20.90 9.55
CA LYS A 422 21.83 20.72 8.10
C LYS A 422 20.51 20.74 7.34
N LEU A 423 19.47 20.07 7.84
CA LEU A 423 18.14 20.06 7.21
C LEU A 423 17.45 21.42 7.32
N GLN A 424 17.68 22.17 8.40
CA GLN A 424 17.18 23.54 8.55
C GLN A 424 17.87 24.49 7.56
N GLN A 425 19.18 24.31 7.32
CA GLN A 425 19.91 25.05 6.30
C GLN A 425 19.44 24.68 4.88
N GLU A 426 19.34 23.39 4.54
CA GLU A 426 18.81 22.95 3.24
C GLU A 426 17.37 23.47 3.00
N LYS A 427 16.52 23.51 4.03
CA LYS A 427 15.19 24.15 3.93
C LYS A 427 15.30 25.64 3.62
N HIS A 428 16.19 26.36 4.28
CA HIS A 428 16.39 27.80 4.05
C HIS A 428 16.92 28.06 2.63
N ASP A 429 17.94 27.32 2.19
CA ASP A 429 18.51 27.43 0.84
C ASP A 429 17.44 27.17 -0.22
N ARG A 430 16.61 26.13 -0.06
CA ARG A 430 15.49 25.84 -0.98
C ARG A 430 14.35 26.86 -0.92
N GLN A 431 14.14 27.51 0.22
CA GLN A 431 13.18 28.61 0.34
C GLN A 431 13.67 29.84 -0.43
N LEU A 432 14.97 30.16 -0.34
CA LEU A 432 15.59 31.23 -1.12
C LEU A 432 15.57 30.92 -2.63
N GLU A 433 15.94 29.70 -3.04
CA GLU A 433 15.80 29.26 -4.45
C GLU A 433 14.36 29.41 -4.97
N PHE A 434 13.36 29.14 -4.12
CA PHE A 434 11.94 29.29 -4.48
C PHE A 434 11.52 30.76 -4.58
N GLU A 435 11.92 31.61 -3.63
CA GLU A 435 11.64 33.05 -3.64
C GLU A 435 12.31 33.75 -4.83
N GLU A 436 13.55 33.39 -5.16
CA GLU A 436 14.24 33.84 -6.38
C GLU A 436 13.53 33.34 -7.64
N ALA A 437 13.05 32.09 -7.67
CA ALA A 437 12.33 31.55 -8.81
C ALA A 437 10.97 32.22 -9.05
N VAL A 438 10.26 32.57 -7.97
CA VAL A 438 9.01 33.35 -8.04
C VAL A 438 9.30 34.77 -8.53
N TRP A 439 10.31 35.44 -7.98
CA TRP A 439 10.70 36.79 -8.41
C TRP A 439 11.12 36.82 -9.89
N ASN A 440 11.91 35.86 -10.35
CA ASN A 440 12.29 35.73 -11.76
C ASN A 440 11.07 35.51 -12.67
N PHE A 441 10.13 34.66 -12.24
CA PHE A 441 8.87 34.42 -12.97
C PHE A 441 7.99 35.69 -13.08
N GLU A 442 7.83 36.43 -11.97
CA GLU A 442 7.08 37.69 -11.94
C GLU A 442 7.70 38.77 -12.85
N ASN A 443 9.03 38.76 -13.00
CA ASN A 443 9.75 39.65 -13.92
C ASN A 443 9.86 39.09 -15.36
N GLY A 444 9.16 38.00 -15.69
CA GLY A 444 9.11 37.43 -17.04
C GLY A 444 10.33 36.62 -17.47
N ASN A 445 11.27 36.35 -16.55
CA ASN A 445 12.44 35.51 -16.78
C ASN A 445 12.13 34.03 -16.46
N ALA A 446 13.01 33.12 -16.88
CA ALA A 446 12.87 31.70 -16.56
C ALA A 446 13.01 31.47 -15.03
N PRO A 447 12.11 30.70 -14.37
CA PRO A 447 12.13 30.54 -12.91
C PRO A 447 13.43 29.92 -12.37
N ASN A 448 14.11 29.07 -13.14
CA ASN A 448 15.46 28.61 -12.81
C ASN A 448 16.20 28.17 -14.07
N ALA A 449 17.53 28.04 -13.97
CA ALA A 449 18.39 27.66 -15.09
C ALA A 449 18.08 26.29 -15.71
N LYS A 450 17.46 25.35 -14.97
CA LYS A 450 17.02 24.05 -15.54
C LYS A 450 15.75 24.20 -16.38
N CYS A 451 14.81 25.05 -15.94
CA CYS A 451 13.62 25.40 -16.71
C CYS A 451 14.00 26.18 -17.98
N GLU A 452 15.00 27.06 -17.92
CA GLU A 452 15.56 27.74 -19.08
C GLU A 452 16.17 26.72 -20.08
N GLN A 453 16.99 25.79 -19.59
CA GLN A 453 17.58 24.71 -20.41
C GLN A 453 16.53 23.76 -21.00
N GLU A 454 15.48 23.41 -20.25
CA GLU A 454 14.32 22.64 -20.74
C GLU A 454 13.56 23.40 -21.83
N TRP A 455 13.40 24.71 -21.69
CA TRP A 455 12.77 25.58 -22.68
C TRP A 455 13.60 25.62 -23.97
N TYR A 456 14.89 25.91 -23.91
CA TYR A 456 15.78 25.85 -25.08
C TYR A 456 15.79 24.46 -25.74
N ARG A 457 15.73 23.38 -24.95
CA ARG A 457 15.65 22.00 -25.48
C ARG A 457 14.34 21.76 -26.24
N ARG A 458 13.20 22.19 -25.71
CA ARG A 458 11.90 22.11 -26.39
C ARG A 458 11.82 23.01 -27.62
N GLU A 459 12.38 24.21 -27.53
CA GLU A 459 12.46 25.17 -28.64
C GLU A 459 13.28 24.59 -29.80
N ALA A 460 14.47 24.06 -29.52
CA ALA A 460 15.29 23.37 -30.51
C ALA A 460 14.60 22.14 -31.13
N GLN A 461 13.82 21.38 -30.35
CA GLN A 461 13.01 20.27 -30.86
C GLN A 461 11.86 20.74 -31.75
N ARG A 462 11.21 21.86 -31.42
CA ARG A 462 10.12 22.44 -32.24
C ARG A 462 10.66 22.98 -33.56
N ILE A 463 11.76 23.73 -33.54
CA ILE A 463 12.45 24.21 -34.74
C ILE A 463 12.87 23.02 -35.64
N ALA A 464 13.30 21.90 -35.05
CA ALA A 464 13.62 20.68 -35.80
C ALA A 464 12.40 19.94 -36.38
N GLN A 465 11.18 20.17 -35.88
CA GLN A 465 9.94 19.63 -36.44
C GLN A 465 9.33 20.54 -37.52
N ASP A 466 9.28 21.85 -37.30
CA ASP A 466 8.71 22.82 -38.25
C ASP A 466 9.66 23.08 -39.46
N GLY A 467 10.96 22.81 -39.30
CA GLY A 467 12.00 23.03 -40.31
C GLY A 467 12.12 22.00 -41.43
N ARG A 468 11.01 21.52 -42.04
CA ARG A 468 11.06 20.61 -43.21
C ARG A 468 10.47 21.20 -44.50
N PRO A 469 11.33 21.65 -45.43
CA PRO A 469 11.08 21.59 -46.86
C PRO A 469 11.95 20.52 -47.54
N MET A 470 11.39 19.85 -48.55
CA MET A 470 12.15 19.04 -49.51
C MET A 470 12.97 19.94 -50.44
N SER A 471 14.28 19.78 -50.54
CA SER A 471 14.99 19.69 -51.84
C SER A 471 16.47 19.31 -51.70
N SER A 472 16.99 18.76 -52.79
CA SER A 472 18.30 18.15 -53.06
C SER A 472 19.55 19.05 -53.03
N ASN A 473 20.70 18.36 -53.06
CA ASN A 473 22.00 18.71 -53.68
C ASN A 473 23.00 19.63 -52.94
N GLN A 474 24.15 19.01 -52.60
CA GLN A 474 25.55 19.53 -52.67
C GLN A 474 25.88 20.75 -51.76
N VAL A 475 27.04 20.94 -51.11
CA VAL A 475 28.43 20.41 -51.20
C VAL A 475 29.00 20.36 -49.75
N PRO A 476 29.93 19.45 -49.38
CA PRO A 476 30.50 19.43 -48.02
C PRO A 476 31.70 20.38 -47.82
N PHE A 477 31.54 21.42 -46.99
CA PHE A 477 32.64 22.28 -46.46
C PHE A 477 32.09 23.16 -45.31
N SER A 478 32.80 23.52 -44.23
CA SER A 478 33.91 22.88 -43.49
C SER A 478 34.01 23.50 -42.07
N SER A 479 34.75 22.85 -41.17
CA SER A 479 35.45 23.43 -40.01
C SER A 479 34.75 24.44 -39.08
N GLN A 480 34.38 23.97 -37.88
CA GLN A 480 34.81 24.67 -36.66
C GLN A 480 35.96 23.89 -36.02
N ILE A 481 37.16 24.48 -36.06
CA ILE A 481 38.37 23.90 -35.47
C ILE A 481 38.46 24.35 -34.02
N THR A 482 38.12 23.47 -33.08
CA THR A 482 38.65 23.55 -31.72
C THR A 482 40.12 23.13 -31.75
N ARG A 483 41.03 24.12 -31.73
CA ARG A 483 42.47 23.86 -31.58
C ARG A 483 42.74 23.23 -30.21
N THR A 484 42.91 21.92 -30.19
CA THR A 484 43.53 21.19 -29.08
C THR A 484 44.91 20.71 -29.51
N THR A 485 45.87 20.68 -28.58
CA THR A 485 47.24 20.20 -28.82
C THR A 485 47.38 18.69 -28.60
N ALA A 486 46.26 17.96 -28.49
CA ALA A 486 46.24 16.53 -28.28
C ALA A 486 46.21 15.79 -29.61
N GLU A 487 47.12 14.83 -29.80
CA GLU A 487 47.16 14.01 -31.01
C GLU A 487 45.83 13.24 -31.20
N PRO A 488 45.21 13.29 -32.39
CA PRO A 488 43.94 12.61 -32.64
C PRO A 488 44.11 11.09 -32.57
N ARG A 489 43.27 10.43 -31.77
CA ARG A 489 43.31 8.97 -31.59
C ARG A 489 42.84 8.26 -32.87
N PRO A 490 43.52 7.19 -33.33
CA PRO A 490 43.02 6.36 -34.44
C PRO A 490 41.71 5.66 -34.06
N ASN A 491 40.61 6.04 -34.68
CA ASN A 491 39.27 5.51 -34.40
C ASN A 491 38.91 4.25 -35.23
N ALA A 492 39.80 3.81 -36.11
CA ALA A 492 39.61 2.66 -36.98
C ALA A 492 40.92 1.88 -37.16
N TYR A 493 40.82 0.59 -37.45
CA TYR A 493 41.93 -0.23 -37.94
C TYR A 493 41.62 -0.76 -39.34
N ILE A 494 42.66 -1.11 -40.08
CA ILE A 494 42.55 -1.71 -41.42
C ILE A 494 42.92 -3.18 -41.28
N PRO A 495 41.99 -4.13 -41.47
CA PRO A 495 42.32 -5.55 -41.56
C PRO A 495 42.93 -5.86 -42.93
N ASP A 496 44.03 -6.63 -42.95
CA ASP A 496 44.84 -6.90 -44.15
C ASP A 496 44.05 -7.54 -45.32
N GLU A 497 42.98 -8.29 -45.01
CA GLU A 497 42.19 -9.02 -46.01
C GLU A 497 41.22 -8.14 -46.82
N LEU A 498 40.92 -6.91 -46.38
CA LEU A 498 39.87 -6.09 -46.99
C LEU A 498 40.26 -4.64 -47.29
N GLY A 499 41.40 -4.14 -46.77
CA GLY A 499 41.97 -2.82 -47.13
C GLY A 499 41.13 -1.58 -46.78
N ILE A 500 39.91 -1.75 -46.26
CA ILE A 500 38.96 -0.68 -45.93
C ILE A 500 38.95 -0.47 -44.40
N PRO A 501 39.14 0.76 -43.88
CA PRO A 501 39.14 1.02 -42.44
C PRO A 501 37.81 0.64 -41.77
N LYS A 502 37.87 -0.19 -40.72
CA LYS A 502 36.73 -0.51 -39.86
C LYS A 502 36.85 0.22 -38.52
N PRO A 503 35.79 0.91 -38.04
CA PRO A 503 35.82 1.61 -36.76
C PRO A 503 35.94 0.62 -35.60
N TYR A 504 36.66 1.01 -34.55
CA TYR A 504 36.63 0.27 -33.29
C TYR A 504 35.22 0.39 -32.68
N GLY A 505 34.60 -0.75 -32.38
CA GLY A 505 33.28 -0.82 -31.74
C GLY A 505 33.32 -0.42 -30.26
N TYR A 506 32.26 -0.76 -29.52
CA TYR A 506 32.10 -0.40 -28.10
C TYR A 506 33.25 -0.88 -27.18
N ALA A 507 34.02 -1.89 -27.62
CA ALA A 507 35.23 -2.39 -26.96
C ALA A 507 36.53 -1.83 -27.62
N ALA A 508 36.64 -0.50 -27.74
CA ALA A 508 37.83 0.13 -28.30
C ALA A 508 39.07 -0.06 -27.39
N PRO A 509 40.28 -0.34 -27.94
CA PRO A 509 41.49 -0.53 -27.12
C PRO A 509 41.87 0.75 -26.36
N PHE A 510 41.82 0.70 -25.04
CA PHE A 510 42.22 1.83 -24.18
C PHE A 510 43.75 1.94 -24.11
N LYS A 511 44.33 2.95 -24.78
CA LYS A 511 45.73 3.35 -24.56
C LYS A 511 45.83 4.10 -23.23
N PRO A 512 46.58 3.60 -22.22
CA PRO A 512 46.72 4.29 -20.93
C PRO A 512 47.41 5.64 -21.11
N THR A 513 46.79 6.69 -20.58
CA THR A 513 47.41 8.02 -20.56
C THR A 513 48.53 8.02 -19.51
N VAL A 514 49.73 8.45 -19.88
CA VAL A 514 50.84 8.62 -18.92
C VAL A 514 50.43 9.66 -17.87
N ALA A 515 50.58 9.34 -16.59
CA ALA A 515 50.08 10.18 -15.51
C ALA A 515 50.77 11.56 -15.51
N GLY A 516 49.97 12.63 -15.58
CA GLY A 516 50.47 14.01 -15.46
C GLY A 516 51.01 14.30 -14.07
N SER A 517 51.97 15.22 -13.97
CA SER A 517 52.78 15.51 -12.76
C SER A 517 52.00 16.15 -11.58
N THR A 518 50.68 16.18 -11.62
CA THR A 518 49.80 16.84 -10.64
C THR A 518 48.90 15.87 -9.90
N MET A 519 49.39 14.68 -9.54
CA MET A 519 48.74 13.86 -8.52
C MET A 519 49.05 14.41 -7.12
N ARG A 520 48.00 14.86 -6.42
CA ARG A 520 48.06 15.07 -4.96
C ARG A 520 48.20 13.69 -4.30
N HIS A 521 49.39 13.39 -3.79
CA HIS A 521 49.60 12.23 -2.94
C HIS A 521 48.84 12.42 -1.63
N ILE A 522 47.81 11.62 -1.39
CA ILE A 522 47.18 11.51 -0.06
C ILE A 522 48.11 10.65 0.79
N GLN A 523 48.91 11.29 1.65
CA GLN A 523 49.67 10.55 2.66
C GLN A 523 48.69 9.88 3.65
N PRO A 524 48.83 8.57 3.93
CA PRO A 524 48.10 7.96 5.02
C PRO A 524 48.58 8.53 6.37
N PRO A 525 47.67 8.82 7.34
CA PRO A 525 48.04 9.44 8.59
C PRO A 525 48.92 8.52 9.45
N GLN A 526 50.06 9.04 9.90
CA GLN A 526 50.99 8.33 10.75
C GLN A 526 50.40 8.16 12.16
N ARG A 527 50.23 6.91 12.62
CA ARG A 527 49.83 6.64 14.00
C ARG A 527 50.94 7.10 14.93
N ARG A 528 50.58 7.82 15.99
CA ARG A 528 51.50 8.10 17.11
C ARG A 528 51.49 6.91 18.05
N ASP A 529 52.67 6.53 18.51
CA ASP A 529 52.81 5.54 19.57
C ASP A 529 52.31 6.11 20.90
N ILE A 530 51.82 5.23 21.76
CA ILE A 530 51.32 5.58 23.09
C ILE A 530 52.49 5.45 24.05
N GLU A 531 52.96 6.57 24.59
CA GLU A 531 53.84 6.59 25.75
C GLU A 531 53.06 6.11 26.99
N ILE A 532 53.72 5.31 27.83
CA ILE A 532 53.13 4.41 28.86
C ILE A 532 52.51 5.18 30.04
#